data_AF-A9DJ12-F1
#
_entry.id   AF-A9DJ12-F1
#
_cell.length_a   1.000
_cell.length_b   1.000
_cell.length_c   1.000
_cell.angle_alpha   90.00
_cell.angle_beta   90.00
_cell.angle_gamma   90.00
#
_symmetry.space_group_name_H-M   'P 1'
#
loop_
_entity.id
_entity.type
_entity.pdbx_description
1 polymer ?
#
loop_
_entity_poly.entity_id
_entity_poly.type
_entity_poly.pdbx_seq_one_letter_code
_entity_poly.pdbx_strand_id
1 'polypeptide(L)'
;MTPMHCPNCNTEVKGIQQFCINCGTNLFPSKQTTTSKSSDTFIMIFLGYLLFNEIISFAIRKFVPNWYEAPAQYGFILLSIIGGATIFLLAAAIKDKQKKTFAFVIAGVHMLYILYMNIDWLMTGF
;
A
#
# COMPACT_ATOMS: atom_id res chain seq x y z
N MET A 1 -13.01 44.57 5.11
CA MET A 1 -13.19 43.12 5.39
C MET A 1 -14.68 42.90 5.58
N THR A 2 -15.32 42.10 4.73
CA THR A 2 -16.77 41.86 4.79
C THR A 2 -17.10 40.93 5.95
N PRO A 3 -18.15 41.21 6.75
CA PRO A 3 -18.58 40.32 7.83
C PRO A 3 -19.16 39.03 7.23
N MET A 4 -18.65 37.89 7.67
CA MET A 4 -19.19 36.58 7.32
C MET A 4 -20.14 36.13 8.43
N HIS A 5 -21.23 35.43 8.10
CA HIS A 5 -22.14 34.87 9.09
C HIS A 5 -21.87 33.37 9.26
N CYS A 6 -22.02 32.86 10.48
CA CYS A 6 -21.89 31.43 10.75
C CYS A 6 -23.02 30.65 10.05
N PRO A 7 -22.73 29.59 9.27
CA PRO A 7 -23.76 28.86 8.53
C PRO A 7 -24.75 28.08 9.41
N ASN A 8 -24.44 27.87 10.69
CA ASN A 8 -25.27 27.07 11.59
C ASN A 8 -26.20 27.94 12.47
N CYS A 9 -25.65 28.97 13.12
CA CYS A 9 -26.41 29.83 14.03
C CYS A 9 -26.64 31.25 13.50
N ASN A 10 -26.19 31.54 12.27
CA ASN A 10 -26.29 32.84 11.60
C ASN A 10 -25.73 34.03 12.40
N THR A 11 -24.86 33.77 13.39
CA THR A 11 -24.20 34.83 14.16
C THR A 11 -23.08 35.44 13.33
N GLU A 12 -22.92 36.77 13.42
CA GLU A 12 -21.82 37.49 12.76
C GLU A 12 -20.47 36.98 13.27
N VAL A 13 -19.61 36.56 12.33
CA VAL A 13 -18.26 36.09 12.58
C VAL A 13 -17.30 37.25 12.37
N LYS A 14 -16.69 37.70 13.46
CA LYS A 14 -15.68 38.76 13.43
C LYS A 14 -14.30 38.15 13.24
N GLY A 15 -13.70 38.38 12.06
CA GLY A 15 -12.32 37.97 11.76
C GLY A 15 -12.16 36.50 11.38
N ILE A 16 -10.90 36.04 11.37
CA ILE A 16 -10.50 34.68 11.00
C ILE A 16 -10.47 33.82 12.27
N GLN A 17 -11.56 33.12 12.57
CA GLN A 17 -11.67 32.22 13.72
C GLN A 17 -12.03 30.80 13.27
N GLN A 18 -11.36 29.77 13.82
CA GLN A 18 -11.56 28.38 13.44
C GLN A 18 -12.94 27.83 13.82
N PHE A 19 -13.51 28.32 14.91
CA PHE A 19 -14.81 27.91 15.43
C PHE A 19 -15.69 29.14 15.69
N CYS A 20 -17.01 28.97 15.55
CA CYS A 20 -17.97 29.98 15.94
C CYS A 20 -18.04 30.08 17.47
N ILE A 21 -17.81 31.28 18.01
CA ILE A 21 -17.88 31.56 19.46
C ILE A 21 -19.26 31.32 20.08
N ASN A 22 -20.34 31.34 19.27
CA ASN A 22 -21.70 31.21 19.79
C ASN A 22 -22.21 29.77 19.80
N CYS A 23 -21.92 28.99 18.75
CA CYS A 23 -22.46 27.62 18.61
C CYS A 23 -21.38 26.53 18.48
N GLY A 24 -20.09 26.89 18.53
CA GLY A 24 -18.98 25.95 18.39
C GLY A 24 -18.78 25.35 17.00
N THR A 25 -19.56 25.76 15.99
CA THR A 25 -19.44 25.22 14.63
C THR A 25 -18.10 25.58 14.01
N ASN A 26 -17.42 24.58 13.44
CA ASN A 26 -16.16 24.78 12.74
C ASN A 26 -16.41 25.54 11.42
N LEU A 27 -15.83 26.74 11.30
CA LEU A 27 -16.00 27.64 10.15
C LEU A 27 -14.99 27.37 9.03
N PHE A 28 -13.90 26.68 9.38
CA PHE A 28 -12.88 26.22 8.46
C PHE A 28 -12.78 24.72 8.64
N PRO A 29 -13.71 23.94 8.09
CA PRO A 29 -13.47 22.52 7.94
C PRO A 29 -12.17 22.42 7.15
N SER A 30 -11.08 22.10 7.86
CA SER A 30 -9.84 21.66 7.23
C SER A 30 -10.30 20.70 6.17
N LYS A 31 -9.95 20.96 4.91
CA LYS A 31 -10.09 19.97 3.84
C LYS A 31 -9.31 18.76 4.33
N GLN A 32 -9.97 17.91 5.09
CA GLN A 32 -9.48 16.63 5.49
C GLN A 32 -9.19 15.96 4.17
N THR A 33 -7.89 15.76 3.98
CA THR A 33 -7.28 15.17 2.81
C THR A 33 -8.16 14.01 2.39
N THR A 34 -8.83 14.17 1.26
CA THR A 34 -9.63 13.12 0.64
C THR A 34 -8.68 12.00 0.27
N THR A 35 -8.40 11.13 1.25
CA THR A 35 -7.91 9.77 1.00
C THR A 35 -9.13 9.01 0.47
N SER A 36 -9.62 9.45 -0.69
CA SER A 36 -10.93 9.11 -1.25
C SER A 36 -10.68 8.19 -2.42
N LYS A 37 -10.90 6.88 -2.23
CA LYS A 37 -11.00 5.78 -3.24
C LYS A 37 -9.85 5.53 -4.21
N SER A 38 -9.10 6.57 -4.59
CA SER A 38 -8.05 6.55 -5.59
C SER A 38 -6.82 5.77 -5.09
N SER A 39 -6.43 5.97 -3.82
CA SER A 39 -5.31 5.24 -3.21
C SER A 39 -5.55 3.73 -3.16
N ASP A 40 -6.77 3.27 -2.83
CA ASP A 40 -7.09 1.85 -2.76
C ASP A 40 -7.00 1.20 -4.15
N THR A 41 -7.43 1.90 -5.20
CA THR A 41 -7.33 1.41 -6.57
C THR A 41 -5.88 1.31 -7.03
N PHE A 42 -5.04 2.30 -6.73
CA PHE A 42 -3.61 2.24 -7.02
C PHE A 42 -2.89 1.13 -6.25
N ILE A 43 -3.27 0.90 -4.98
CA ILE A 43 -2.74 -0.22 -4.18
C ILE A 43 -3.12 -1.56 -4.83
N MET A 44 -4.37 -1.73 -5.27
CA MET A 44 -4.82 -2.96 -5.92
C MET A 44 -4.13 -3.20 -7.27
N ILE A 45 -3.96 -2.15 -8.08
CA ILE A 45 -3.21 -2.22 -9.36
C ILE A 45 -1.76 -2.59 -9.09
N PHE A 46 -1.13 -1.96 -8.09
CA PHE A 46 0.26 -2.25 -7.72
C PHE A 46 0.42 -3.69 -7.22
N LEU A 47 -0.49 -4.17 -6.37
CA LEU A 47 -0.50 -5.57 -5.92
C LEU A 47 -0.68 -6.53 -7.10
N GLY A 48 -1.57 -6.22 -8.05
CA GLY A 48 -1.75 -7.01 -9.27
C GLY A 48 -0.48 -7.05 -10.13
N TYR A 49 0.18 -5.90 -10.30
CA TYR A 49 1.47 -5.81 -11.01
C TYR A 49 2.56 -6.63 -10.33
N LEU A 50 2.67 -6.57 -9.00
CA LEU A 50 3.63 -7.40 -8.25
C LEU A 50 3.37 -8.89 -8.46
N LEU A 51 2.11 -9.31 -8.38
CA LEU A 51 1.71 -10.70 -8.59
C LEU A 51 2.01 -11.17 -10.03
N PHE A 52 1.75 -10.31 -11.00
CA PHE A 52 2.07 -10.56 -12.40
C PHE A 52 3.58 -10.69 -12.63
N ASN A 53 4.38 -9.84 -11.98
CA ASN A 53 5.84 -9.91 -12.04
C ASN A 53 6.38 -11.24 -11.48
N GLU A 54 5.77 -11.76 -10.41
CA GLU A 54 6.10 -13.09 -9.87
C GLU A 54 5.74 -14.22 -10.83
N ILE A 55 4.58 -14.14 -11.50
CA ILE A 55 4.17 -15.13 -12.51
C ILE A 55 5.13 -15.11 -13.70
N ILE A 56 5.53 -13.93 -14.19
CA ILE A 56 6.54 -13.81 -15.25
C ILE A 56 7.87 -14.39 -14.81
N SER A 57 8.31 -14.06 -13.59
CA SER A 57 9.56 -14.58 -13.06
C SER A 57 9.53 -16.11 -12.95
N PHE A 58 8.41 -16.69 -12.52
CA PHE A 58 8.21 -18.13 -12.51
C PHE A 58 8.28 -18.73 -13.92
N ALA A 59 7.65 -18.09 -14.91
CA ALA A 59 7.68 -18.55 -16.29
C ALA A 59 9.11 -18.50 -16.88
N ILE A 60 9.85 -17.40 -16.68
CA ILE A 60 11.24 -17.28 -17.13
C ILE A 60 12.09 -18.38 -16.51
N ARG A 61 11.95 -18.61 -15.19
CA ARG A 61 12.60 -19.71 -14.48
C ARG A 61 12.32 -21.08 -15.09
N LYS A 62 11.06 -21.34 -15.46
CA LYS A 62 10.64 -22.64 -15.95
C LYS A 62 11.03 -22.91 -17.40
N PHE A 63 11.07 -21.87 -18.25
CA PHE A 63 11.13 -22.02 -19.70
C PHE A 63 12.41 -21.50 -20.35
N VAL A 64 13.24 -20.72 -19.65
CA VAL A 64 14.49 -20.18 -20.22
C VAL A 64 15.70 -20.88 -19.59
N PRO A 65 16.39 -21.79 -20.31
CA PRO A 65 17.58 -22.46 -19.79
C PRO A 65 18.74 -21.47 -19.58
N ASN A 66 19.52 -21.66 -18.52
CA ASN A 66 20.70 -20.84 -18.18
C ASN A 66 20.44 -19.33 -18.01
N TRP A 67 19.21 -18.92 -17.67
CA TRP A 67 18.87 -17.50 -17.44
C TRP A 67 19.62 -16.86 -16.24
N TYR A 68 20.48 -17.62 -15.56
CA TYR A 68 20.95 -17.35 -14.20
C TYR A 68 22.38 -17.88 -13.97
N GLU A 69 23.38 -17.06 -14.24
CA GLU A 69 24.77 -17.38 -13.89
C GLU A 69 25.10 -17.06 -12.41
N ALA A 70 26.14 -17.72 -11.90
CA ALA A 70 26.41 -17.91 -10.46
C ALA A 70 26.53 -16.66 -9.54
N PRO A 71 26.86 -15.43 -10.00
CA PRO A 71 26.81 -14.26 -9.12
C PRO A 71 25.45 -13.54 -9.15
N ALA A 72 24.71 -13.61 -10.26
CA ALA A 72 23.39 -13.00 -10.37
C ALA A 72 22.36 -13.72 -9.49
N GLN A 73 22.64 -14.98 -9.13
CA GLN A 73 21.70 -15.81 -8.40
C GLN A 73 21.36 -15.32 -7.00
N TYR A 74 22.38 -15.06 -6.20
CA TYR A 74 22.18 -14.58 -4.83
C TYR A 74 21.57 -13.18 -4.80
N GLY A 75 21.90 -12.34 -5.80
CA GLY A 75 21.30 -11.02 -5.96
C GLY A 75 19.80 -11.09 -6.20
N PHE A 76 19.35 -12.01 -7.05
CA PHE A 76 17.94 -12.14 -7.35
C PHE A 76 17.14 -12.83 -6.23
N ILE A 77 17.71 -13.82 -5.53
CA ILE A 77 17.10 -14.36 -4.30
C ILE A 77 16.89 -13.24 -3.27
N LEU A 78 17.92 -12.41 -3.05
CA LEU A 78 17.84 -11.27 -2.13
C LEU A 78 16.76 -10.27 -2.56
N LEU A 79 16.71 -9.92 -3.84
CA LEU A 79 15.66 -9.05 -4.41
C LEU A 79 14.25 -9.64 -4.25
N SER A 80 14.10 -10.96 -4.39
CA SER A 80 12.81 -11.65 -4.23
C SER A 80 12.32 -11.56 -2.77
N ILE A 81 13.23 -11.72 -1.80
CA ILE A 81 12.91 -11.58 -0.37
C ILE A 81 12.52 -10.13 -0.04
N ILE A 82 13.28 -9.15 -0.56
CA ILE A 82 12.98 -7.72 -0.38
C ILE A 82 11.63 -7.36 -1.02
N GLY A 83 11.36 -7.88 -2.22
CA GLY A 83 10.09 -7.72 -2.92
C GLY A 83 8.92 -8.28 -2.11
N GLY A 84 9.06 -9.52 -1.60
CA GLY A 84 8.08 -10.14 -0.72
C GLY A 84 7.83 -9.33 0.56
N ALA A 85 8.88 -8.79 1.18
CA ALA A 85 8.78 -7.94 2.37
C ALA A 85 8.05 -6.60 2.08
N THR A 86 8.19 -6.07 0.85
CA THR A 86 7.56 -4.79 0.46
C THR A 86 6.03 -4.87 0.51
N ILE A 87 5.44 -6.04 0.31
CA ILE A 87 3.99 -6.25 0.38
C ILE A 87 3.45 -6.01 1.81
N PHE A 88 4.27 -6.23 2.85
CA PHE A 88 3.90 -5.88 4.22
C PHE A 88 3.81 -4.37 4.44
N LEU A 89 4.65 -3.58 3.76
CA LEU A 89 4.56 -2.12 3.81
C LEU A 89 3.26 -1.62 3.18
N LEU A 90 2.82 -2.25 2.09
CA LEU A 90 1.52 -1.94 1.50
C LEU A 90 0.36 -2.36 2.40
N ALA A 91 0.43 -3.55 3.01
CA ALA A 91 -0.56 -3.96 4.00
C ALA A 91 -0.63 -2.96 5.18
N ALA A 92 0.53 -2.46 5.64
CA ALA A 92 0.61 -1.47 6.71
C ALA A 92 -0.04 -0.13 6.36
N ALA A 93 0.03 0.29 5.09
CA ALA A 93 -0.51 1.55 4.59
C ALA A 93 -2.05 1.59 4.52
N ILE A 94 -2.73 0.43 4.59
CA ILE A 94 -4.20 0.37 4.59
C ILE A 94 -4.75 0.98 5.89
N LYS A 95 -5.68 1.94 5.75
CA LYS A 95 -6.29 2.65 6.89
C LYS A 95 -7.42 1.85 7.55
N ASP A 96 -8.18 1.10 6.77
CA ASP A 96 -9.29 0.28 7.26
C ASP A 96 -8.77 -0.94 8.04
N LYS A 97 -9.20 -1.08 9.30
CA LYS A 97 -8.69 -2.13 10.20
C LYS A 97 -8.97 -3.54 9.71
N GLN A 98 -10.16 -3.80 9.15
CA GLN A 98 -10.55 -5.13 8.68
C GLN A 98 -9.77 -5.51 7.42
N LYS A 99 -9.69 -4.59 6.45
CA LYS A 99 -8.93 -4.80 5.20
C LYS A 99 -7.43 -4.93 5.46
N LYS A 100 -6.91 -4.16 6.42
CA LYS A 100 -5.51 -4.22 6.85
C LYS A 100 -5.14 -5.60 7.37
N THR A 101 -5.95 -6.17 8.27
CA THR A 101 -5.71 -7.52 8.80
C THR A 101 -5.71 -8.56 7.67
N PHE A 102 -6.70 -8.49 6.77
CA PHE A 102 -6.77 -9.41 5.63
C PHE A 102 -5.54 -9.30 4.71
N ALA A 103 -5.09 -8.08 4.42
CA ALA A 103 -3.88 -7.84 3.60
C ALA A 103 -2.61 -8.40 4.25
N PHE A 104 -2.48 -8.33 5.58
CA PHE A 104 -1.35 -8.94 6.29
C PHE A 104 -1.34 -10.46 6.20
N VAL A 105 -2.51 -11.11 6.24
CA VAL A 105 -2.61 -12.57 6.07
C VAL A 105 -2.14 -12.95 4.66
N ILE A 106 -2.60 -12.24 3.63
CA ILE A 106 -2.16 -12.48 2.25
C ILE A 106 -0.65 -12.27 2.10
N ALA A 107 -0.12 -11.17 2.64
CA ALA A 107 1.32 -10.89 2.63
C ALA A 107 2.12 -12.02 3.29
N GLY A 108 1.64 -12.56 4.41
CA GLY A 108 2.23 -13.70 5.10
C GLY A 108 2.29 -14.97 4.24
N VAL A 109 1.16 -15.35 3.64
CA VAL A 109 1.10 -16.53 2.75
C VAL A 109 2.04 -16.34 1.55
N HIS A 110 2.08 -15.14 0.97
CA HIS A 110 2.94 -14.86 -0.16
C HIS A 110 4.44 -14.91 0.20
N MET A 111 4.81 -14.40 1.38
CA MET A 111 6.18 -14.50 1.88
C MET A 111 6.60 -15.95 2.10
N LEU A 112 5.72 -16.78 2.67
CA LEU A 112 5.97 -18.21 2.85
C LEU A 112 6.16 -18.92 1.49
N TYR A 113 5.36 -18.56 0.49
CA TYR A 113 5.51 -19.07 -0.86
C TYR A 113 6.86 -18.68 -1.49
N ILE A 114 7.28 -17.42 -1.38
CA ILE A 114 8.58 -16.96 -1.87
C ILE A 114 9.71 -17.74 -1.18
N LEU A 115 9.65 -17.89 0.15
CA LEU A 115 10.65 -18.64 0.90
C LEU A 115 10.70 -20.10 0.45
N TYR A 116 9.55 -20.75 0.32
CA TYR A 116 9.45 -22.11 -0.19
C TYR A 116 10.11 -22.26 -1.56
N MET A 117 9.79 -21.37 -2.50
CA MET A 117 10.36 -21.41 -3.86
C MET A 117 11.88 -21.23 -3.87
N ASN A 118 12.41 -20.33 -3.02
CA ASN A 118 13.85 -20.14 -2.93
C ASN A 118 14.56 -21.33 -2.27
N ILE A 119 13.94 -21.94 -1.25
CA ILE A 119 14.48 -23.15 -0.59
C ILE A 119 14.45 -24.35 -1.55
N ASP A 120 13.31 -24.60 -2.19
CA ASP A 120 13.14 -25.68 -3.16
C ASP A 120 14.16 -25.56 -4.29
N TRP A 121 14.34 -24.35 -4.81
CA TRP A 121 15.36 -24.06 -5.80
C TRP A 121 16.79 -24.32 -5.29
N LEU A 122 17.12 -23.89 -4.06
CA LEU A 122 18.46 -24.10 -3.48
C LEU A 122 18.76 -25.58 -3.23
N MET A 123 17.72 -26.38 -3.00
CA MET A 123 17.84 -27.82 -2.76
C MET A 123 17.87 -28.64 -4.06
N THR A 124 17.17 -28.19 -5.10
CA THR A 124 16.99 -28.96 -6.34
C THR A 124 17.86 -28.48 -7.50
N GLY A 125 18.28 -27.20 -7.52
CA GLY A 125 19.23 -26.65 -8.48
C GLY A 125 18.76 -26.63 -9.95
N PHE A 126 17.46 -26.80 -10.20
CA PHE A 126 16.85 -26.83 -11.55
C PHE A 126 16.24 -25.50 -11.96
#